data_AF-A0A261KM94-F1
#
_entry.id   AF-A0A261KM94-F1
#
_cell.length_a   1.000
_cell.length_b   1.000
_cell.length_c   1.000
_cell.angle_alpha   90.00
_cell.angle_beta   90.00
_cell.angle_gamma   90.00
#
_symmetry.space_group_name_H-M   'P 1'
#
loop_
_entity.id
_entity.type
_entity.pdbx_description
1 polymer ?
#
loop_
_entity_poly.entity_id
_entity_poly.type
_entity_poly.pdbx_seq_one_letter_code
_entity_poly.pdbx_strand_id
1 'polypeptide(L)' 'DAIGEVTIRLRHEGRVYSGHSANTDIIVASAEAYVNALNRLYAALQSDVEKIHPQKSQPVEVVAGS' A
#
# COMPACT_ATOMS: atom_id res chain seq x y z
N ASP A 1 -10.38 28.85 5.13
CA ASP A 1 -10.11 27.88 4.06
C ASP A 1 -10.79 26.56 4.37
N ALA A 2 -11.53 26.00 3.42
CA ALA A 2 -12.17 24.70 3.55
C ALA A 2 -11.23 23.60 3.07
N ILE A 3 -11.19 22.46 3.76
CA ILE A 3 -10.46 21.26 3.36
C ILE A 3 -11.46 20.27 2.75
N GLY A 4 -11.13 19.72 1.58
CA GLY A 4 -11.89 18.65 0.94
C GLY A 4 -11.29 17.29 1.28
N GLU A 5 -12.11 16.39 1.83
CA GLU A 5 -11.74 14.98 2.05
C GLU A 5 -12.18 14.14 0.86
N VAL A 6 -11.29 13.29 0.35
CA VAL A 6 -11.56 12.38 -0.77
C VAL A 6 -11.21 10.96 -0.38
N THR A 7 -12.10 10.02 -0.72
CA THR A 7 -11.86 8.58 -0.61
C THR A 7 -12.11 7.92 -1.96
N ILE A 8 -11.13 7.15 -2.45
CA ILE A 8 -11.20 6.40 -3.71
C ILE A 8 -11.16 4.91 -3.42
N ARG A 9 -11.97 4.14 -4.13
CA ARG A 9 -12.07 2.68 -4.02
C ARG A 9 -11.83 2.03 -5.38
N LEU A 10 -10.77 1.25 -5.49
CA LEU A 10 -10.45 0.42 -6.64
C LEU A 10 -10.94 -1.01 -6.40
N ARG A 11 -11.53 -1.64 -7.42
CA ARG A 11 -11.94 -3.04 -7.36
C ARG A 11 -11.07 -3.86 -8.32
N HIS A 12 -10.49 -4.94 -7.83
CA HIS A 12 -9.68 -5.86 -8.62
C HIS A 12 -9.87 -7.28 -8.09
N GLU A 13 -10.17 -8.23 -8.97
CA GLU A 13 -10.35 -9.66 -8.63
C GLU A 13 -11.23 -9.91 -7.39
N GLY A 14 -12.35 -9.19 -7.29
CA GLY A 14 -13.29 -9.32 -6.16
C GLY A 14 -12.83 -8.65 -4.85
N ARG A 15 -11.61 -8.10 -4.79
CA ARG A 15 -11.07 -7.35 -3.66
C ARG A 15 -11.22 -5.85 -3.89
N VAL A 16 -11.31 -5.08 -2.80
CA VAL A 16 -11.44 -3.61 -2.85
C VAL A 16 -10.27 -2.98 -2.11
N TYR A 17 -9.62 -2.02 -2.76
CA TYR A 17 -8.49 -1.26 -2.25
C TYR A 17 -8.89 0.20 -2.16
N SER A 18 -8.67 0.82 -1.00
CA SER A 18 -9.08 2.20 -0.76
C SER A 18 -7.89 3.11 -0.46
N GLY A 19 -7.94 4.32 -0.99
CA GLY A 19 -7.03 5.41 -0.65
C GLY A 19 -7.83 6.64 -0.24
N HIS A 20 -7.23 7.46 0.61
CA HIS A 20 -7.83 8.71 1.08
C HIS A 20 -6.80 9.84 1.01
N SER A 21 -7.28 11.08 0.90
CA SER A 21 -6.51 12.29 1.13
C SER A 21 -7.42 13.44 1.58
N ALA A 22 -6.84 14.45 2.22
CA ALA A 22 -7.50 15.68 2.61
C ALA A 22 -6.64 16.87 2.16
N ASN A 23 -7.17 17.70 1.27
CA ASN A 23 -6.47 18.86 0.73
C ASN A 23 -7.45 20.01 0.47
N THR A 24 -6.99 21.25 0.53
CA THR A 24 -7.78 22.43 0.12
C THR A 24 -8.03 22.44 -1.39
N ASP A 25 -7.16 21.80 -2.17
CA ASP A 25 -7.36 21.53 -3.60
C ASP A 25 -7.93 20.12 -3.81
N ILE A 26 -9.16 20.06 -4.31
CA ILE A 26 -9.89 18.81 -4.55
C ILE A 26 -9.25 17.92 -5.62
N ILE A 27 -8.55 18.50 -6.60
CA ILE A 27 -7.88 17.76 -7.67
C ILE A 27 -6.63 17.09 -7.10
N VAL A 28 -5.87 17.80 -6.27
CA VAL A 28 -4.72 17.23 -5.57
C VAL A 28 -5.16 16.12 -4.61
N ALA A 29 -6.20 16.36 -3.79
CA ALA A 29 -6.76 15.33 -2.90
C ALA A 29 -7.18 14.07 -3.68
N SER A 30 -7.80 14.25 -4.85
CA SER A 30 -8.25 13.14 -5.70
C SER A 30 -7.07 12.35 -6.28
N ALA A 31 -6.03 13.03 -6.75
CA ALA A 31 -4.84 12.38 -7.27
C ALA A 31 -4.11 11.58 -6.18
N GLU A 32 -3.93 12.16 -4.98
CA GLU A 32 -3.29 11.51 -3.84
C GLU A 32 -4.09 10.30 -3.34
N ALA A 33 -5.41 10.44 -3.19
CA ALA A 33 -6.28 9.33 -2.81
C ALA A 33 -6.22 8.19 -3.84
N TYR A 34 -6.10 8.50 -5.14
CA TYR A 34 -6.00 7.51 -6.21
C TYR A 34 -4.68 6.76 -6.14
N VAL A 35 -3.55 7.49 -6.05
CA VAL A 35 -2.21 6.90 -5.92
C VAL A 35 -2.12 6.04 -4.66
N ASN A 36 -2.71 6.48 -3.54
CA ASN A 36 -2.77 5.68 -2.32
C ASN A 36 -3.54 4.36 -2.51
N ALA A 37 -4.69 4.39 -3.19
CA ALA A 37 -5.44 3.18 -3.50
C ALA A 37 -4.67 2.25 -4.44
N LEU A 38 -4.01 2.82 -5.45
CA LEU A 38 -3.24 2.09 -6.46
C LEU A 38 -2.00 1.43 -5.85
N ASN A 39 -1.26 2.14 -4.98
CA ASN A 39 -0.10 1.59 -4.28
C ASN A 39 -0.50 0.40 -3.41
N ARG A 40 -1.66 0.46 -2.74
CA ARG A 40 -2.20 -0.67 -1.95
C ARG A 40 -2.57 -1.86 -2.83
N LEU A 41 -3.18 -1.61 -3.99
CA LEU A 41 -3.46 -2.66 -4.97
C LEU A 41 -2.14 -3.29 -5.46
N TYR A 42 -1.18 -2.48 -5.90
CA TYR A 42 0.10 -2.93 -6.42
C TYR A 42 0.89 -3.74 -5.39
N ALA A 43 0.96 -3.28 -4.14
CA ALA A 43 1.59 -4.02 -3.05
C ALA A 43 0.89 -5.36 -2.79
N ALA A 44 -0.45 -5.41 -2.89
CA ALA A 44 -1.17 -6.66 -2.74
C ALA A 44 -0.85 -7.65 -3.88
N LEU A 45 -0.81 -7.17 -5.13
CA LEU A 45 -0.44 -7.97 -6.29
C LEU A 45 0.99 -8.52 -6.15
N GLN A 46 1.95 -7.72 -5.69
CA GLN A 46 3.31 -8.21 -5.40
C GLN A 46 3.34 -9.21 -4.25
N SER A 47 2.57 -8.98 -3.19
CA SER A 47 2.52 -9.89 -2.04
C SER A 47 1.92 -11.25 -2.42
N ASP A 48 0.99 -11.29 -3.36
CA ASP A 48 0.42 -12.55 -3.84
C ASP A 48 1.43 -13.33 -4.71
N VAL A 49 2.43 -12.65 -5.30
CA VAL A 49 3.61 -13.27 -5.94
C VAL A 49 4.65 -13.74 -4.92
N GLU A 50 4.85 -13.01 -3.81
CA GLU A 50 5.87 -13.32 -2.79
C GLU A 50 5.41 -14.35 -1.73
N LYS A 51 4.10 -14.49 -1.48
CA LYS A 51 3.53 -15.46 -0.51
C LYS A 51 3.82 -16.93 -0.82
N ILE A 52 4.44 -17.23 -1.96
CA ILE A 52 4.90 -18.56 -2.34
C ILE A 52 6.20 -18.94 -1.58
N HIS A 53 6.92 -17.99 -0.96
CA HIS A 53 8.11 -18.28 -0.16
C HIS A 53 8.05 -17.67 1.25
N PRO A 54 7.54 -18.39 2.26
CA PRO A 54 7.63 -17.96 3.65
C PRO A 54 9.04 -18.25 4.18
N GLN A 55 10.05 -17.47 3.82
CA GLN A 55 11.33 -17.48 4.55
C GLN A 55 12.21 -16.27 4.21
N LYS A 56 12.02 -15.17 4.95
CA LYS A 56 13.08 -14.17 5.09
C LYS A 56 13.17 -13.68 6.53
N SER A 57 13.93 -14.44 7.33
CA SER A 57 14.87 -13.93 8.33
C SER A 57 15.36 -15.10 9.20
N GLN A 58 16.33 -15.86 8.70
CA GLN A 58 17.16 -16.69 9.58
C GLN A 58 18.13 -15.72 10.29
N PRO A 59 18.17 -15.66 11.63
CA PRO A 59 19.16 -14.86 12.32
C PRO A 59 20.54 -15.50 12.09
N VAL A 60 21.48 -14.73 11.56
CA VAL A 60 22.87 -15.20 11.42
C VAL A 60 23.48 -15.18 12.81
N GLU A 61 23.63 -16.35 13.40
CA GLU A 61 24.33 -16.56 14.66
C GLU A 61 25.85 -16.42 14.39
N VAL A 62 26.41 -15.28 14.78
CA VAL A 62 27.86 -15.06 14.72
C VAL A 62 28.49 -15.79 15.91
N VAL A 63 28.97 -17.01 15.65
CA VAL A 63 29.82 -17.76 16.59
C VAL A 63 31.18 -17.05 16.67
N ALA A 64 31.40 -16.29 17.73
CA ALA A 64 32.74 -15.86 18.11
C ALA A 64 33.48 -17.07 18.72
N GLY A 65 34.28 -17.73 17.90
CA GLY A 65 35.21 -18.76 18.34
C GLY A 65 36.49 -18.15 18.91
N SER A 66 36.95 -18.77 20.00
CA SER A 66 38.22 -18.65 20.75
C SER A 66 38.58 -17.31 21.39
#